data_AF-A0A2N9P966-F1
#
_entry.id   AF-A0A2N9P966-F1
#
_cell.length_a   1.000
_cell.length_b   1.000
_cell.length_c   1.000
_cell.angle_alpha   90.00
_cell.angle_beta   90.00
_cell.angle_gamma   90.00
#
_symmetry.space_group_name_H-M   'P 1'
#
loop_
_entity.id
_entity.type
_entity.pdbx_description
1 polymer ?
#
loop_
_entity_poly.entity_id
_entity_poly.type
_entity_poly.pdbx_seq_one_letter_code
_entity_poly.pdbx_strand_id
1 'polypeptide(L)'
;MIIILLTCSILYSLSIFIDVLTYHLKLNLRDDINMRYVFSIINIFQFSARGFVLLYAPLMAYLSENIRDQDLVWWATLLCQVVVIIFLVPTFICKYTLTLSYKVFNIINTIVGKKHLIQFHKPNIQHYSLEDIFFSLRSNIMFFLFSFISGIVFSFSTTFIYYFSFFYKNNILMMSSVSQFLNMFGAMSILLKIDPIIMKAIDRNEGLLEIYLLTLSRILGHIFLVIILLVVMK
;
A
#
# COMPACT_ATOMS: atom_id res chain seq x y z
N MET A 1 -9.00 -20.18 14.34
CA MET A 1 -8.62 -18.80 14.72
C MET A 1 -7.29 -18.36 14.12
N ILE A 2 -6.18 -19.07 14.33
CA ILE A 2 -4.85 -18.69 13.77
C ILE A 2 -4.88 -18.51 12.24
N ILE A 3 -5.57 -19.38 11.51
CA ILE A 3 -5.69 -19.27 10.04
C ILE A 3 -6.39 -17.97 9.64
N ILE A 4 -7.43 -17.54 10.37
CA ILE A 4 -8.18 -16.31 10.07
C ILE A 4 -7.31 -15.09 10.33
N LEU A 5 -6.58 -15.06 11.46
CA LEU A 5 -5.60 -14.03 11.79
C LEU A 5 -4.56 -13.84 10.68
N LEU A 6 -3.94 -14.94 10.24
CA LEU A 6 -2.96 -14.92 9.17
C LEU A 6 -3.59 -14.46 7.85
N THR A 7 -4.79 -14.92 7.55
CA THR A 7 -5.51 -14.54 6.33
C THR A 7 -5.81 -13.05 6.29
N CYS A 8 -6.38 -12.48 7.37
CA CYS A 8 -6.65 -11.04 7.46
C CYS A 8 -5.38 -10.22 7.24
N SER A 9 -4.29 -10.63 7.90
CA SER A 9 -3.02 -9.91 7.84
C SER A 9 -2.38 -9.97 6.46
N ILE A 10 -2.44 -11.12 5.80
CA ILE A 10 -1.95 -11.29 4.43
C ILE A 10 -2.79 -10.48 3.45
N LEU A 11 -4.12 -10.53 3.53
CA LEU A 11 -5.00 -9.78 2.63
C LEU A 11 -4.74 -8.27 2.73
N TYR A 12 -4.69 -7.74 3.94
CA TYR A 12 -4.40 -6.33 4.16
C TYR A 12 -3.00 -5.95 3.65
N SER A 13 -1.99 -6.76 3.97
CA SER A 13 -0.61 -6.50 3.55
C SER A 13 -0.42 -6.58 2.04
N LEU A 14 -1.09 -7.53 1.38
CA LEU A 14 -1.09 -7.63 -0.08
C LEU A 14 -1.73 -6.40 -0.72
N SER A 15 -2.81 -5.88 -0.15
CA SER A 15 -3.44 -4.66 -0.67
C SER A 15 -2.45 -3.49 -0.74
N ILE A 16 -1.79 -3.18 0.38
CA ILE A 16 -0.83 -2.07 0.46
C ILE A 16 0.41 -2.34 -0.39
N PHE A 17 0.90 -3.58 -0.38
CA PHE A 17 2.04 -3.99 -1.19
C PHE A 17 1.77 -3.77 -2.68
N ILE A 18 0.60 -4.18 -3.18
CA ILE A 18 0.21 -4.02 -4.59
C ILE A 18 0.05 -2.54 -4.94
N ASP A 19 -0.50 -1.73 -4.03
CA ASP A 19 -0.64 -0.28 -4.23
C ASP A 19 0.73 0.39 -4.45
N VAL A 20 1.72 0.10 -3.58
CA VAL A 20 3.10 0.60 -3.74
C VAL A 20 3.79 0.02 -4.98
N LEU A 21 3.65 -1.29 -5.20
CA LEU A 21 4.23 -1.97 -6.35
C LEU A 21 3.71 -1.41 -7.69
N THR A 22 2.49 -0.90 -7.73
CA THR A 22 1.93 -0.28 -8.92
C THR A 22 2.79 0.91 -9.38
N TYR A 23 3.36 1.71 -8.48
CA TYR A 23 4.26 2.79 -8.88
C TYR A 23 5.57 2.26 -9.49
N HIS A 24 6.11 1.16 -8.96
CA HIS A 24 7.26 0.48 -9.57
C HIS A 24 6.91 -0.09 -10.95
N LEU A 25 5.71 -0.65 -11.13
CA LEU A 25 5.22 -1.11 -12.42
C LEU A 25 5.11 0.04 -13.42
N LYS A 26 4.56 1.19 -13.01
CA LYS A 26 4.48 2.42 -13.83
C LYS A 26 5.86 2.92 -14.25
N LEU A 27 6.86 2.82 -13.37
CA LEU A 27 8.24 3.19 -13.69
C LEU A 27 8.90 2.20 -14.67
N ASN A 28 8.69 0.89 -14.46
CA ASN A 28 9.39 -0.16 -15.21
C ASN A 28 8.76 -0.48 -16.58
N LEU A 29 7.44 -0.32 -16.72
CA LEU A 29 6.68 -0.59 -17.93
C LEU A 29 6.43 0.73 -18.66
N ARG A 30 7.37 1.14 -19.52
CA ARG A 30 7.22 2.30 -20.40
C ARG A 30 7.44 1.84 -21.84
N ASP A 31 6.35 1.72 -22.58
CA ASP A 31 6.36 1.34 -24.00
C ASP A 31 5.53 2.35 -24.78
N ASP A 32 6.24 3.22 -25.51
CA ASP A 32 5.65 4.29 -26.31
C ASP A 32 4.71 3.77 -27.40
N ILE A 33 4.82 2.49 -27.77
CA ILE A 33 4.01 1.85 -28.81
C ILE A 33 2.70 1.31 -28.21
N ASN A 34 2.73 0.69 -27.04
CA ASN A 34 1.58 -0.01 -26.45
C ASN A 34 1.06 0.62 -25.15
N MET A 35 1.09 1.95 -25.04
CA MET A 35 0.67 2.70 -23.84
C MET A 35 -0.72 2.32 -23.31
N ARG A 36 -1.70 2.05 -24.19
CA ARG A 36 -3.06 1.65 -23.77
C ARG A 36 -3.08 0.29 -23.06
N TYR A 37 -2.24 -0.63 -23.52
CA TYR A 37 -2.13 -1.96 -22.94
C TYR A 37 -1.41 -1.91 -21.60
N VAL A 38 -0.30 -1.15 -21.51
CA VAL A 38 0.40 -0.86 -20.25
C VAL A 38 -0.55 -0.23 -19.22
N PHE A 39 -1.34 0.76 -19.63
CA PHE A 39 -2.33 1.40 -18.76
C PHE A 39 -3.39 0.42 -18.24
N SER A 40 -3.85 -0.49 -19.10
CA SER A 40 -4.82 -1.52 -18.71
C SER A 40 -4.24 -2.49 -17.67
N ILE A 41 -2.98 -2.89 -17.82
CA ILE A 41 -2.26 -3.74 -16.87
C ILE A 41 -2.12 -3.05 -15.51
N ILE A 42 -1.71 -1.79 -15.50
CA ILE A 42 -1.59 -0.99 -14.28
C ILE A 42 -2.93 -0.90 -13.57
N ASN A 43 -4.02 -0.65 -14.30
CA ASN A 43 -5.36 -0.58 -13.71
C ASN A 43 -5.80 -1.89 -13.10
N ILE A 44 -5.56 -3.04 -13.76
CA ILE A 44 -5.85 -4.36 -13.19
C ILE A 44 -5.13 -4.53 -11.84
N PHE A 45 -3.88 -4.11 -11.77
CA PHE A 45 -3.10 -4.15 -10.52
C PHE A 45 -3.70 -3.24 -9.44
N GLN A 46 -4.02 -1.99 -9.77
CA GLN A 46 -4.64 -1.05 -8.84
C GLN A 46 -6.01 -1.52 -8.33
N PHE A 47 -6.85 -2.09 -9.19
CA PHE A 47 -8.14 -2.64 -8.79
C PHE A 47 -7.99 -3.90 -7.94
N SER A 48 -6.98 -4.73 -8.19
CA SER A 48 -6.73 -5.91 -7.37
C SER A 48 -6.37 -5.55 -5.92
N ALA A 49 -5.60 -4.48 -5.70
CA ALA A 49 -5.31 -3.96 -4.35
C ALA A 49 -6.61 -3.68 -3.56
N ARG A 50 -7.63 -3.09 -4.21
CA ARG A 50 -8.93 -2.82 -3.59
C ARG A 50 -9.72 -4.09 -3.32
N GLY A 51 -9.63 -5.08 -4.21
CA GLY A 51 -10.24 -6.40 -4.02
C GLY A 51 -9.79 -7.07 -2.74
N PHE A 52 -8.51 -6.96 -2.38
CA PHE A 52 -7.98 -7.51 -1.12
C PHE A 52 -8.57 -6.82 0.13
N VAL A 53 -8.78 -5.50 0.11
CA VAL A 53 -9.47 -4.79 1.21
C VAL A 53 -10.91 -5.24 1.35
N LEU A 54 -11.58 -5.47 0.21
CA LEU A 54 -12.98 -5.93 0.17
C LEU A 54 -13.15 -7.33 0.75
N LEU A 55 -12.11 -8.17 0.69
CA LEU A 55 -12.09 -9.48 1.37
C LEU A 55 -11.69 -9.36 2.85
N TYR A 56 -10.78 -8.44 3.16
CA TYR A 56 -10.31 -8.18 4.53
C TYR A 56 -11.42 -7.63 5.45
N ALA A 57 -12.18 -6.64 5.00
CA ALA A 57 -13.17 -5.96 5.83
C ALA A 57 -14.28 -6.89 6.38
N PRO A 58 -14.89 -7.79 5.58
CA PRO A 58 -15.84 -8.78 6.09
C PRO A 58 -15.22 -9.77 7.08
N LEU A 59 -13.96 -10.19 6.87
CA LEU A 59 -13.29 -11.10 7.80
C LEU A 59 -13.04 -10.44 9.15
N MET A 60 -12.60 -9.18 9.16
CA MET A 60 -12.46 -8.41 10.40
C MET A 60 -13.80 -8.16 11.07
N ALA A 61 -14.85 -7.86 10.30
CA ALA A 61 -16.21 -7.73 10.84
C ALA A 61 -16.67 -9.03 11.50
N TYR A 62 -16.42 -10.18 10.85
CA TYR A 62 -16.72 -11.49 11.41
C TYR A 62 -15.97 -11.74 12.73
N LEU A 63 -14.68 -11.41 12.80
CA LEU A 63 -13.89 -11.51 14.04
C LEU A 63 -14.47 -10.60 15.14
N SER A 64 -14.82 -9.35 14.81
CA SER A 64 -15.31 -8.40 15.81
C SER A 64 -16.74 -8.69 16.28
N GLU A 65 -17.63 -9.12 15.39
CA GLU A 65 -19.07 -9.25 15.70
C GLU A 65 -19.49 -10.64 16.16
N ASN A 66 -18.93 -11.69 15.55
CA ASN A 66 -19.32 -13.07 15.86
C ASN A 66 -18.45 -13.69 16.96
N ILE A 67 -17.12 -13.54 16.87
CA ILE A 67 -16.20 -14.08 17.87
C ILE A 67 -16.15 -13.17 19.11
N ARG A 68 -16.16 -11.84 18.91
CA ARG A 68 -16.17 -10.81 19.97
C ARG A 68 -15.00 -10.89 20.96
N ASP A 69 -13.87 -11.43 20.51
CA ASP A 69 -12.64 -11.49 21.28
C ASP A 69 -11.78 -10.25 20.97
N GLN A 70 -11.65 -9.36 21.96
CA GLN A 70 -10.91 -8.12 21.84
C GLN A 70 -9.41 -8.36 21.64
N ASP A 71 -8.83 -9.34 22.34
CA ASP A 71 -7.41 -9.66 22.24
C ASP A 71 -7.11 -10.22 20.85
N LEU A 72 -7.99 -11.06 20.32
CA LEU A 72 -7.85 -11.59 18.98
C LEU A 72 -7.85 -10.50 17.90
N VAL A 73 -8.80 -9.56 17.98
CA VAL A 73 -8.90 -8.45 17.03
C VAL A 73 -7.68 -7.53 17.16
N TRP A 74 -7.19 -7.31 18.37
CA TRP A 74 -5.95 -6.59 18.60
C TRP A 74 -4.75 -7.27 17.93
N TRP A 75 -4.57 -8.58 18.16
CA TRP A 75 -3.51 -9.37 17.50
C TRP A 75 -3.63 -9.33 15.98
N ALA A 76 -4.86 -9.40 15.44
CA ALA A 76 -5.10 -9.28 14.00
C ALA A 76 -4.62 -7.92 13.48
N THR A 77 -5.03 -6.84 14.13
CA THR A 77 -4.67 -5.47 13.75
C THR A 77 -3.17 -5.23 13.86
N LEU A 78 -2.50 -5.75 14.89
CA LEU A 78 -1.04 -5.67 15.05
C LEU A 78 -0.32 -6.43 13.93
N LEU A 79 -0.72 -7.70 13.70
CA LEU A 79 -0.07 -8.57 12.72
C LEU A 79 -0.24 -8.01 11.30
N CYS A 80 -1.38 -7.37 11.00
CA CYS A 80 -1.57 -6.61 9.76
C CYS A 80 -0.46 -5.57 9.55
N GLN A 81 -0.17 -4.73 10.56
CA GLN A 81 0.86 -3.68 10.41
C GLN A 81 2.26 -4.26 10.23
N VAL A 82 2.60 -5.31 10.99
CA VAL A 82 3.92 -5.94 10.93
C VAL A 82 4.15 -6.62 9.58
N VAL A 83 3.16 -7.35 9.06
CA VAL A 83 3.29 -8.04 7.76
C VAL A 83 3.37 -7.04 6.61
N VAL A 84 2.71 -5.88 6.69
CA VAL A 84 2.88 -4.80 5.70
C VAL A 84 4.34 -4.36 5.65
N ILE A 85 4.97 -4.10 6.80
CA ILE A 85 6.39 -3.68 6.85
C ILE A 85 7.28 -4.73 6.19
N ILE A 86 7.07 -6.01 6.50
CA ILE A 86 7.83 -7.13 5.91
C ILE A 86 7.67 -7.16 4.38
N PHE A 87 6.49 -6.88 3.85
CA PHE A 87 6.24 -6.89 2.40
C PHE A 87 6.80 -5.65 1.70
N LEU A 88 6.82 -4.50 2.36
CA LEU A 88 7.32 -3.26 1.76
C LEU A 88 8.85 -3.18 1.76
N VAL A 89 9.55 -3.72 2.76
CA VAL A 89 11.03 -3.65 2.83
C VAL A 89 11.74 -4.16 1.56
N PRO A 90 11.37 -5.31 0.97
CA PRO A 90 11.97 -5.80 -0.28
C PRO A 90 11.82 -4.85 -1.48
N THR A 91 10.84 -3.93 -1.46
CA THR A 91 10.59 -3.01 -2.60
C THR A 91 11.69 -1.97 -2.79
N PHE A 92 12.56 -1.75 -1.80
CA PHE A 92 13.77 -0.94 -1.99
C PHE A 92 14.77 -1.59 -2.93
N ILE A 93 14.74 -2.91 -3.13
CA ILE A 93 15.68 -3.62 -4.00
C ILE A 93 15.19 -3.51 -5.45
N CYS A 94 15.83 -2.68 -6.28
CA CYS A 94 15.44 -2.51 -7.70
C CYS A 94 15.34 -3.85 -8.46
N LYS A 95 16.29 -4.76 -8.23
CA LYS A 95 16.30 -6.09 -8.85
C LYS A 95 15.06 -6.90 -8.51
N TYR A 96 14.59 -6.80 -7.26
CA TYR A 96 13.37 -7.46 -6.81
C TYR A 96 12.15 -6.87 -7.53
N THR A 97 11.98 -5.55 -7.52
CA THR A 97 10.82 -4.88 -8.14
C THR A 97 10.76 -5.10 -9.64
N LEU A 98 11.91 -5.14 -10.33
CA LEU A 98 11.98 -5.34 -11.77
C LEU A 98 11.68 -6.81 -12.14
N THR A 99 12.23 -7.77 -11.38
CA THR A 99 11.91 -9.20 -11.55
C THR A 99 10.43 -9.46 -11.31
N LEU A 100 9.86 -8.82 -10.29
CA LEU A 100 8.45 -8.98 -9.96
C LEU A 100 7.56 -8.34 -11.04
N SER A 101 7.93 -7.15 -11.53
CA SER A 101 7.24 -6.49 -12.65
C SER A 101 7.20 -7.38 -13.89
N TYR A 102 8.33 -8.03 -14.23
CA TYR A 102 8.41 -8.97 -15.34
C TYR A 102 7.54 -10.22 -15.14
N LYS A 103 7.56 -10.81 -13.93
CA LYS A 103 6.70 -11.95 -13.60
C LYS A 103 5.22 -11.60 -13.72
N VAL A 104 4.82 -10.47 -13.15
CA VAL A 104 3.45 -9.95 -13.20
C VAL A 104 3.00 -9.78 -14.64
N PHE A 105 3.83 -9.12 -15.45
CA PHE A 105 3.54 -8.90 -16.86
C PHE A 105 3.34 -10.21 -17.62
N ASN A 106 4.20 -11.20 -17.40
CA ASN A 106 4.10 -12.50 -18.05
C ASN A 106 2.84 -13.28 -17.62
N ILE A 107 2.47 -13.22 -16.34
CA ILE A 107 1.23 -13.84 -15.85
C ILE A 107 0.03 -13.22 -16.57
N ILE A 108 -0.04 -11.88 -16.65
CA ILE A 108 -1.16 -11.20 -17.32
C ILE A 108 -1.19 -11.51 -18.81
N ASN A 109 -0.05 -11.47 -19.50
CA ASN A 109 0.04 -11.87 -20.91
C ASN A 109 -0.44 -13.31 -21.14
N THR A 110 -0.15 -14.22 -20.21
CA THR A 110 -0.60 -15.62 -20.28
C THR A 110 -2.11 -15.72 -20.11
N ILE A 111 -2.68 -14.98 -19.15
CA ILE A 111 -4.14 -14.97 -18.90
C ILE A 111 -4.91 -14.34 -20.07
N VAL A 112 -4.38 -13.26 -20.66
CA VAL A 112 -5.04 -12.52 -21.75
C VAL A 112 -4.85 -13.19 -23.11
N GLY A 113 -3.92 -14.13 -23.24
CA GLY A 113 -3.68 -14.88 -24.48
C GLY A 113 -3.03 -14.08 -25.61
N LYS A 114 -2.59 -12.84 -25.35
CA LYS A 114 -1.88 -11.99 -26.33
C LYS A 114 -0.42 -11.79 -25.89
N LYS A 115 0.53 -12.23 -26.71
CA LYS A 115 1.95 -11.94 -26.54
C LYS A 115 2.27 -10.54 -27.09
N HIS A 116 1.91 -9.50 -26.36
CA HIS A 116 2.46 -8.18 -26.65
C HIS A 116 3.92 -8.13 -26.16
N LEU A 117 4.85 -7.90 -27.09
CA LEU A 117 6.25 -7.63 -26.78
C LEU A 117 6.35 -6.19 -26.26
N ILE A 118 6.21 -6.01 -24.94
CA ILE A 118 6.45 -4.72 -24.30
C ILE A 118 7.94 -4.60 -24.02
N GLN A 119 8.51 -3.45 -24.39
CA GLN A 119 9.87 -3.11 -23.98
C GLN A 119 9.85 -2.73 -22.50
N PHE A 120 10.56 -3.50 -21.68
CA PHE A 120 10.88 -3.07 -20.32
C PHE A 120 12.00 -2.05 -20.43
N HIS A 121 11.73 -0.82 -20.01
CA HIS A 121 12.81 0.11 -19.80
C HIS A 121 13.66 -0.46 -18.66
N LYS A 122 14.93 -0.75 -18.92
CA LYS A 122 15.87 -0.92 -17.82
C LYS A 122 15.99 0.49 -17.23
N PRO A 123 15.41 0.80 -16.06
CA PRO A 123 15.70 2.07 -15.44
C PRO A 123 17.22 2.18 -15.36
N ASN A 124 17.77 3.36 -15.65
CA ASN A 124 19.16 3.64 -15.31
C ASN A 124 19.31 3.23 -13.85
N ILE A 125 20.06 2.15 -13.58
CA ILE A 125 20.19 1.56 -12.26
C ILE A 125 21.14 2.50 -11.48
N GLN A 126 20.65 3.70 -11.17
CA GLN A 126 21.25 4.53 -10.16
C GLN A 126 20.92 3.83 -8.85
N HIS A 127 21.92 3.16 -8.30
CA HIS A 127 21.88 2.72 -6.92
C HIS A 127 21.84 3.97 -6.05
N TYR A 128 20.64 4.37 -5.64
CA TYR A 128 20.49 5.38 -4.61
C TYR A 128 20.98 4.80 -3.29
N SER A 129 21.97 5.45 -2.70
CA SER A 129 22.41 5.17 -1.34
C SER A 129 21.36 5.64 -0.33
N LEU A 130 21.46 5.18 0.92
CA LEU A 130 20.62 5.71 2.00
C LEU A 130 20.82 7.22 2.18
N GLU A 131 22.03 7.73 1.95
CA GLU A 131 22.34 9.17 2.04
C GLU A 131 21.56 9.98 1.00
N ASP A 132 21.43 9.47 -0.23
CA ASP A 132 20.65 10.13 -1.28
C ASP A 132 19.16 10.23 -0.90
N ILE A 133 18.62 9.16 -0.29
CA ILE A 133 17.24 9.15 0.20
C ILE A 133 17.08 10.19 1.32
N PHE A 134 17.99 10.26 2.29
CA PHE A 134 17.94 11.24 3.38
C PHE A 134 18.10 12.69 2.89
N PHE A 135 19.00 12.92 1.94
CA PHE A 135 19.17 14.24 1.33
C PHE A 135 17.91 14.67 0.60
N SER A 136 17.30 13.76 -0.17
CA SER A 136 16.03 14.01 -0.85
C SER A 136 14.86 14.26 0.12
N LEU A 137 14.89 13.65 1.30
CA LEU A 137 13.86 13.84 2.31
C LEU A 137 13.88 15.28 2.84
N ARG A 138 15.05 15.91 2.91
CA ARG A 138 15.18 17.33 3.27
C ARG A 138 14.55 18.24 2.21
N SER A 139 14.78 17.98 0.93
CA SER A 139 14.20 18.78 -0.16
C SER A 139 12.71 18.50 -0.37
N ASN A 140 12.26 17.27 -0.11
CA ASN A 140 10.90 16.80 -0.37
C ASN A 140 10.10 16.55 0.92
N ILE A 141 10.41 17.25 2.01
CA ILE A 141 9.81 16.99 3.32
C ILE A 141 8.29 17.15 3.32
N MET A 142 7.77 18.09 2.54
CA MET A 142 6.32 18.28 2.40
C MET A 142 5.66 17.09 1.70
N PHE A 143 6.30 16.55 0.65
CA PHE A 143 5.80 15.34 -0.02
C PHE A 143 5.82 14.15 0.94
N PHE A 144 6.92 13.98 1.68
CA PHE A 144 7.06 12.92 2.67
C PHE A 144 6.00 13.02 3.78
N LEU A 145 5.82 14.19 4.40
CA LEU A 145 4.85 14.41 5.47
C LEU A 145 3.40 14.16 5.00
N PHE A 146 3.04 14.66 3.82
CA PHE A 146 1.71 14.38 3.26
C PHE A 146 1.50 12.89 2.99
N SER A 147 2.52 12.21 2.47
CA SER A 147 2.46 10.76 2.23
C SER A 147 2.35 9.95 3.52
N PHE A 148 3.11 10.35 4.54
CA PHE A 148 3.08 9.76 5.87
C PHE A 148 1.70 9.92 6.53
N ILE A 149 1.16 11.14 6.57
CA ILE A 149 -0.17 11.43 7.16
C ILE A 149 -1.27 10.68 6.41
N SER A 150 -1.26 10.74 5.07
CA SER A 150 -2.23 10.02 4.25
C SER A 150 -2.18 8.51 4.52
N GLY A 151 -0.97 7.95 4.61
CA GLY A 151 -0.79 6.53 4.90
C GLY A 151 -1.27 6.11 6.28
N ILE A 152 -0.99 6.93 7.30
CA ILE A 152 -1.50 6.69 8.66
C ILE A 152 -3.01 6.76 8.68
N VAL A 153 -3.60 7.82 8.14
CA VAL A 153 -5.06 8.03 8.18
C VAL A 153 -5.78 6.86 7.50
N PHE A 154 -5.34 6.46 6.31
CA PHE A 154 -5.92 5.33 5.57
C PHE A 154 -5.75 4.00 6.31
N SER A 155 -4.57 3.76 6.87
CA SER A 155 -4.28 2.50 7.56
C SER A 155 -5.03 2.39 8.89
N PHE A 156 -5.14 3.51 9.61
CA PHE A 156 -5.92 3.63 10.82
C PHE A 156 -7.41 3.37 10.54
N SER A 157 -8.00 4.04 9.54
CA SER A 157 -9.42 3.88 9.22
C SER A 157 -9.79 2.48 8.75
N THR A 158 -8.88 1.76 8.09
CA THR A 158 -9.12 0.39 7.65
C THR A 158 -8.94 -0.66 8.73
N THR A 159 -8.00 -0.48 9.66
CA THR A 159 -7.61 -1.55 10.61
C THR A 159 -8.02 -1.28 12.06
N PHE A 160 -7.85 -0.05 12.55
CA PHE A 160 -8.09 0.27 13.97
C PHE A 160 -9.56 0.35 14.32
N ILE A 161 -10.43 0.64 13.35
CA ILE A 161 -11.83 0.87 13.67
C ILE A 161 -12.54 -0.38 14.19
N TYR A 162 -12.10 -1.56 13.77
CA TYR A 162 -12.59 -2.85 14.28
C TYR A 162 -12.17 -3.09 15.73
N TYR A 163 -11.03 -2.55 16.16
CA TYR A 163 -10.62 -2.60 17.56
C TYR A 163 -11.38 -1.56 18.38
N PHE A 164 -11.53 -0.32 17.88
CA PHE A 164 -12.26 0.72 18.58
C PHE A 164 -13.77 0.45 18.72
N SER A 165 -14.35 -0.35 17.83
CA SER A 165 -15.77 -0.73 17.90
C SER A 165 -16.13 -1.46 19.21
N PHE A 166 -15.17 -2.13 19.86
CA PHE A 166 -15.37 -2.77 21.17
C PHE A 166 -15.63 -1.77 22.29
N PHE A 167 -15.02 -0.58 22.22
CA PHE A 167 -15.18 0.49 23.22
C PHE A 167 -16.42 1.37 22.95
N TYR A 168 -16.85 1.48 21.68
CA TYR A 168 -17.94 2.38 21.26
C TYR A 168 -19.15 1.63 20.69
N LYS A 169 -19.66 0.63 21.43
CA LYS A 169 -20.74 -0.26 20.97
C LYS A 169 -22.03 0.46 20.53
N ASN A 170 -22.40 1.55 21.20
CA ASN A 170 -23.62 2.30 20.87
C ASN A 170 -23.46 3.23 19.66
N ASN A 171 -22.22 3.45 19.20
CA ASN A 171 -21.88 4.41 18.14
C ASN A 171 -21.25 3.72 16.92
N ILE A 172 -21.48 2.42 16.72
CA ILE A 172 -20.84 1.64 15.63
C ILE A 172 -21.13 2.22 14.24
N LEU A 173 -22.37 2.65 13.98
CA LEU A 173 -22.75 3.27 12.69
C LEU A 173 -22.03 4.60 12.46
N MET A 174 -21.87 5.39 13.53
CA MET A 174 -21.08 6.63 13.48
C MET A 174 -19.61 6.32 13.22
N MET A 175 -19.04 5.31 13.89
CA MET A 175 -17.67 4.85 13.64
C MET A 175 -17.48 4.42 12.19
N SER A 176 -18.38 3.61 11.65
CA SER A 176 -18.35 3.21 10.22
C SER A 176 -18.29 4.43 9.28
N SER A 177 -19.11 5.45 9.54
CA SER A 177 -19.11 6.71 8.77
C SER A 177 -17.77 7.46 8.91
N VAL A 178 -17.20 7.50 10.11
CA VAL A 178 -15.87 8.10 10.36
C VAL A 178 -14.77 7.33 9.61
N SER A 179 -14.80 6.00 9.58
CA SER A 179 -13.84 5.21 8.77
C SER A 179 -13.94 5.57 7.30
N GLN A 180 -15.15 5.65 6.75
CA GLN A 180 -15.35 5.99 5.35
C GLN A 180 -14.81 7.38 5.01
N PHE A 181 -15.10 8.37 5.87
CA PHE A 181 -14.56 9.72 5.71
C PHE A 181 -13.03 9.74 5.73
N LEU A 182 -12.41 9.10 6.72
CA LEU A 182 -10.95 9.02 6.84
C LEU A 182 -10.32 8.28 5.65
N ASN A 183 -10.93 7.16 5.21
CA ASN A 183 -10.49 6.43 4.02
C ASN A 183 -10.55 7.33 2.77
N MET A 184 -11.65 8.06 2.58
CA MET A 184 -11.80 8.98 1.46
C MET A 184 -10.76 10.09 1.53
N PHE A 185 -10.54 10.69 2.70
CA PHE A 185 -9.52 11.72 2.90
C PHE A 185 -8.11 11.21 2.59
N GLY A 186 -7.76 10.02 3.09
CA GLY A 186 -6.50 9.35 2.80
C GLY A 186 -6.32 9.12 1.31
N ALA A 187 -7.32 8.53 0.65
CA ALA A 187 -7.31 8.26 -0.79
C ALA A 187 -7.23 9.53 -1.65
N MET A 188 -7.99 10.57 -1.32
CA MET A 188 -7.94 11.86 -2.03
C MET A 188 -6.58 12.52 -1.89
N SER A 189 -5.95 12.42 -0.72
CA SER A 189 -4.59 12.95 -0.51
C SER A 189 -3.57 12.28 -1.43
N ILE A 190 -3.74 10.96 -1.67
CA ILE A 190 -2.92 10.23 -2.63
C ILE A 190 -3.19 10.75 -4.05
N LEU A 191 -4.44 10.71 -4.49
CA LEU A 191 -4.82 11.01 -5.87
C LEU A 191 -4.57 12.47 -6.29
N LEU A 192 -4.79 13.43 -5.40
CA LEU A 192 -4.69 14.85 -5.73
C LEU A 192 -3.28 15.42 -5.61
N LYS A 193 -2.40 14.75 -4.86
CA LYS A 193 -1.08 15.30 -4.53
C LYS A 193 0.06 14.33 -4.75
N ILE A 194 -0.02 13.15 -4.16
CA ILE A 194 1.08 12.16 -4.23
C ILE A 194 1.21 11.63 -5.66
N ASP A 195 0.10 11.19 -6.25
CA ASP A 195 0.06 10.64 -7.60
C ASP A 195 0.61 11.60 -8.65
N PRO A 196 0.13 12.86 -8.77
CA PRO A 196 0.65 13.80 -9.76
C PRO A 196 2.15 14.08 -9.61
N ILE A 197 2.67 14.13 -8.39
CA ILE A 197 4.11 14.36 -8.13
C ILE A 197 4.94 13.17 -8.63
N ILE A 198 4.53 11.95 -8.27
CA ILE A 198 5.24 10.74 -8.70
C ILE A 198 5.12 10.57 -10.22
N MET A 199 3.94 10.74 -10.81
CA MET A 199 3.76 10.62 -12.26
C MET A 199 4.65 11.62 -13.01
N LYS A 200 4.69 12.89 -12.57
CA LYS A 200 5.55 13.92 -13.17
C LYS A 200 7.05 13.60 -13.03
N ALA A 201 7.46 12.93 -11.96
CA ALA A 201 8.84 12.47 -11.79
C ALA A 201 9.16 11.25 -12.68
N ILE A 202 8.22 10.31 -12.82
CA ILE A 202 8.32 9.17 -13.73
C ILE A 202 8.43 9.65 -15.19
N ASP A 203 7.61 10.62 -15.60
CA ASP A 203 7.65 11.18 -16.96
C ASP A 203 9.03 11.75 -17.31
N ARG A 204 9.72 12.32 -16.31
CA ARG A 204 11.08 12.88 -16.38
C ARG A 204 12.22 11.85 -16.21
N ASN A 205 11.90 10.57 -16.03
CA ASN A 205 12.86 9.49 -15.72
C ASN A 205 13.57 9.59 -14.35
N GLU A 206 13.05 10.40 -13.42
CA GLU A 206 13.64 10.61 -12.09
C GLU A 206 12.83 9.99 -10.95
N GLY A 207 11.69 9.34 -11.25
CA GLY A 207 10.68 8.93 -10.27
C GLY A 207 11.05 7.86 -9.24
N LEU A 208 12.24 7.25 -9.31
CA LEU A 208 12.63 6.18 -8.38
C LEU A 208 12.76 6.71 -6.93
N LEU A 209 13.28 7.93 -6.78
CA LEU A 209 13.51 8.56 -5.48
C LEU A 209 12.18 8.91 -4.79
N GLU A 210 11.20 9.44 -5.52
CA GLU A 210 9.87 9.73 -5.01
C GLU A 210 9.13 8.46 -4.60
N ILE A 211 9.31 7.36 -5.35
CA ILE A 211 8.75 6.06 -4.98
C ILE A 211 9.39 5.54 -3.69
N TYR A 212 10.72 5.67 -3.52
CA TYR A 212 11.38 5.29 -2.27
C TYR A 212 10.94 6.15 -1.08
N LEU A 213 10.78 7.46 -1.26
CA LEU A 213 10.22 8.33 -0.23
C LEU A 213 8.79 7.95 0.14
N LEU A 214 7.95 7.58 -0.86
CA LEU A 214 6.61 7.06 -0.62
C LEU A 214 6.67 5.77 0.21
N THR A 215 7.45 4.77 -0.23
CA THR A 215 7.61 3.49 0.47
C THR A 215 8.10 3.68 1.90
N LEU A 216 9.10 4.54 2.10
CA LEU A 216 9.63 4.88 3.42
C LEU A 216 8.55 5.51 4.30
N SER A 217 7.79 6.47 3.77
CA SER A 217 6.69 7.11 4.50
C SER A 217 5.61 6.11 4.92
N ARG A 218 5.32 5.10 4.09
CA ARG A 218 4.37 4.02 4.40
C ARG A 218 4.91 3.15 5.51
N ILE A 219 6.14 2.66 5.41
CA ILE A 219 6.77 1.83 6.44
C ILE A 219 6.79 2.55 7.79
N LEU A 220 7.22 3.81 7.81
CA LEU A 220 7.24 4.62 9.04
C LEU A 220 5.83 4.85 9.60
N GLY A 221 4.84 5.05 8.73
CA GLY A 221 3.43 5.13 9.15
C GLY A 221 2.94 3.86 9.83
N HIS A 222 3.27 2.69 9.29
CA HIS A 222 2.92 1.41 9.91
C HIS A 222 3.68 1.15 11.22
N ILE A 223 4.97 1.52 11.30
CA ILE A 223 5.74 1.47 12.56
C ILE A 223 5.09 2.36 13.61
N PHE A 224 4.68 3.58 13.24
CA PHE A 224 3.99 4.49 14.14
C PHE A 224 2.67 3.90 14.66
N LEU A 225 1.89 3.25 13.79
CA LEU A 225 0.66 2.56 14.19
C LEU A 225 0.93 1.37 15.12
N VAL A 226 2.00 0.60 14.89
CA VAL A 226 2.43 -0.45 15.83
C VAL A 226 2.73 0.14 17.21
N ILE A 227 3.46 1.25 17.27
CA ILE A 227 3.76 1.93 18.53
C ILE A 227 2.47 2.38 19.22
N ILE A 228 1.52 2.97 18.48
CA ILE A 228 0.21 3.34 19.04
C ILE A 228 -0.51 2.12 19.63
N LEU A 229 -0.57 0.99 18.91
CA LEU A 229 -1.23 -0.22 19.42
C LEU A 229 -0.62 -0.74 20.72
N LEU A 230 0.72 -0.68 20.83
CA LEU A 230 1.43 -1.12 22.02
C LEU A 230 1.21 -0.16 23.22
N VAL A 231 1.04 1.13 22.95
CA VAL A 231 0.77 2.13 24.00
C VAL A 231 -0.69 2.08 24.47
N VAL A 232 -1.65 1.94 23.56
CA VAL A 232 -3.09 1.88 23.88
C VAL A 232 -3.46 0.62 24.67
N MET A 233 -2.63 -0.43 24.60
CA MET A 233 -2.83 -1.68 25.35
C MET A 233 -2.39 -1.61 26.83
N LYS A 234 -1.73 -0.53 27.25
CA LYS A 234 -1.47 -0.23 28.66
C LYS A 234 -2.54 0.68 29.22
#